data_AF-A0A524DW98-F1
#
_entry.id   AF-A0A524DW98-F1
#
_cell.length_a   1.000
_cell.length_b   1.000
_cell.length_c   1.000
_cell.angle_alpha   90.00
_cell.angle_beta   90.00
_cell.angle_gamma   90.00
#
_symmetry.space_group_name_H-M   'P 1'
#
loop_
_entity.id
_entity.type
_entity.pdbx_description
1 polymer ?
#
loop_
_entity_poly.entity_id
_entity_poly.type
_entity_poly.pdbx_seq_one_letter_code
_entity_poly.pdbx_strand_id
1 'polypeptide(L)'
;MDNARQHEIPVAFDRHNTGNFRMKKIEPREPKERIPGPLPRPTFQVLEKNGDLVAFFHPNGHAECRNASFRVIFDKMQRDIEEAASEALDNFEKGR
;
A
#
# COMPACT_ATOMS: atom_id res chain seq x y z
N MET A 1 -2.56 0.78 -12.79
CA MET A 1 -1.51 0.38 -11.83
C MET A 1 -1.76 0.94 -10.43
N ASP A 2 -1.76 2.27 -10.21
CA ASP A 2 -1.90 2.85 -8.86
C ASP A 2 -3.22 2.50 -8.14
N ASN A 3 -4.34 2.46 -8.86
CA ASN A 3 -5.63 2.08 -8.28
C ASN A 3 -5.64 0.62 -7.80
N ALA A 4 -4.94 -0.26 -8.52
CA ALA A 4 -4.82 -1.67 -8.15
C ALA A 4 -3.98 -1.79 -6.87
N ARG A 5 -2.85 -1.10 -6.78
CA ARG A 5 -2.04 -1.06 -5.54
C ARG A 5 -2.81 -0.47 -4.37
N GLN A 6 -3.54 0.63 -4.58
CA GLN A 6 -4.35 1.25 -3.53
C GLN A 6 -5.42 0.31 -2.97
N HIS A 7 -5.99 -0.56 -3.82
CA HIS A 7 -6.94 -1.59 -3.42
C HIS A 7 -6.24 -2.80 -2.76
N GLU A 8 -5.14 -3.28 -3.33
CA GLU A 8 -4.50 -4.51 -2.87
C GLU A 8 -3.72 -4.33 -1.55
N ILE A 9 -3.17 -3.15 -1.26
CA ILE A 9 -2.44 -2.90 0.00
C ILE A 9 -3.26 -3.33 1.24
N PRO A 10 -4.51 -2.86 1.44
CA PRO A 10 -5.28 -3.29 2.61
C PRO A 10 -5.70 -4.76 2.55
N VAL A 11 -5.97 -5.31 1.36
CA VAL A 11 -6.34 -6.71 1.18
C VAL A 11 -5.19 -7.64 1.53
N ALA A 12 -3.99 -7.35 1.03
CA ALA A 12 -2.77 -8.11 1.31
C ALA A 12 -2.42 -8.02 2.81
N PHE A 13 -2.65 -6.86 3.44
CA PHE A 13 -2.49 -6.72 4.88
C PHE A 13 -3.43 -7.67 5.63
N ASP A 14 -4.73 -7.65 5.34
CA ASP A 14 -5.71 -8.51 6.03
C ASP A 14 -5.46 -10.00 5.76
N ARG A 15 -4.95 -10.35 4.57
CA ARG A 15 -4.61 -11.72 4.17
C ARG A 15 -3.42 -12.29 4.95
N HIS A 16 -2.36 -11.50 5.13
CA HIS A 16 -1.09 -11.99 5.68
C HIS A 16 -0.88 -11.63 7.15
N ASN A 17 -1.54 -10.59 7.65
CA ASN A 17 -1.45 -10.19 9.04
C ASN A 17 -2.31 -11.08 9.93
N THR A 18 -1.75 -12.21 10.35
CA THR A 18 -2.32 -13.06 11.42
C THR A 18 -1.93 -12.55 12.82
N GLY A 19 -1.18 -11.44 12.87
CA GLY A 19 -0.53 -10.94 14.07
C GLY A 19 -1.24 -9.74 14.69
N ASN A 20 -0.45 -8.98 15.44
CA ASN A 20 -0.94 -7.89 16.28
C ASN A 20 -0.74 -6.50 15.66
N PHE A 21 -0.35 -6.44 14.40
CA PHE A 21 -0.13 -5.17 13.72
C PHE A 21 -1.46 -4.52 13.37
N ARG A 22 -1.48 -3.19 13.33
CA ARG A 22 -2.63 -2.40 12.92
C ARG A 22 -2.26 -1.56 11.72
N MET A 23 -3.13 -1.53 10.73
CA MET A 23 -2.96 -0.65 9.59
C MET A 23 -3.74 0.64 9.80
N LYS A 24 -3.12 1.76 9.44
CA LYS A 24 -3.70 3.09 9.44
C LYS A 24 -3.61 3.67 8.03
N LYS A 25 -4.76 3.97 7.43
CA LYS A 25 -4.83 4.74 6.19
C LYS A 25 -4.73 6.23 6.53
N ILE A 26 -3.76 6.92 5.93
CA ILE A 26 -3.63 8.36 5.96
C ILE A 26 -4.14 8.89 4.63
N GLU A 27 -5.31 9.52 4.65
CA GLU A 27 -5.84 10.19 3.47
C GLU A 27 -4.91 11.32 3.04
N PRO A 28 -4.73 11.52 1.73
CA PRO A 28 -3.94 12.64 1.26
C PRO A 28 -4.62 13.95 1.68
N ARG A 29 -3.81 14.96 1.99
CA ARG A 29 -4.33 16.30 2.23
C ARG A 29 -4.92 16.82 0.93
N GLU A 30 -6.20 17.17 0.94
CA GLU A 30 -6.80 17.88 -0.19
C GLU A 30 -6.04 19.20 -0.37
N PRO A 31 -5.50 19.48 -1.57
CA PRO A 31 -4.89 20.76 -1.82
C PRO A 31 -6.00 21.82 -1.80
N LYS A 32 -5.75 22.92 -1.07
CA LYS A 32 -6.70 24.05 -0.97
C LYS A 32 -7.01 24.69 -2.33
N GLU A 33 -6.15 24.45 -3.32
CA GLU A 33 -6.27 24.91 -4.69
C GLU A 33 -6.13 23.72 -5.64
N ARG A 34 -6.81 23.75 -6.79
CA ARG A 34 -6.65 22.71 -7.84
C ARG A 34 -5.30 22.89 -8.52
N ILE A 35 -4.26 22.31 -7.94
CA ILE A 35 -2.92 22.27 -8.52
C ILE A 35 -2.93 21.21 -9.65
N PRO A 36 -2.52 21.54 -10.88
CA PRO A 36 -2.29 20.55 -11.92
C PRO A 36 -1.20 19.56 -11.45
N GLY A 37 -1.56 18.29 -11.32
CA GLY A 37 -0.64 17.28 -10.82
C GLY A 37 -1.28 15.91 -10.67
N PRO A 38 -0.48 14.89 -10.34
CA PRO A 38 -1.00 13.56 -10.08
C PRO A 38 -2.00 13.61 -8.92
N LEU A 39 -3.07 12.83 -9.04
CA LEU A 39 -4.11 12.76 -8.03
C LEU A 39 -3.49 12.40 -6.66
N PRO A 40 -3.80 13.15 -5.60
CA PRO A 40 -3.32 12.84 -4.26
C PRO A 40 -3.68 11.39 -3.89
N ARG A 41 -2.70 10.63 -3.38
CA ARG A 41 -2.86 9.21 -3.00
C ARG A 41 -2.73 9.02 -1.50
N PRO A 42 -3.49 8.09 -0.90
CA PRO A 42 -3.35 7.76 0.50
C PRO A 42 -2.00 7.10 0.77
N THR A 43 -1.57 7.16 2.03
CA THR A 43 -0.43 6.37 2.54
C THR A 43 -0.96 5.37 3.55
N PHE A 44 -0.51 4.12 3.48
CA PHE A 44 -0.89 3.09 4.43
C PHE A 44 0.28 2.85 5.38
N GLN A 45 0.07 3.08 6.66
CA GLN A 45 1.05 2.82 7.71
C GLN A 45 0.69 1.54 8.44
N VAL A 46 1.68 0.74 8.79
CA VAL A 46 1.53 -0.42 9.67
C VAL A 46 2.19 -0.11 11.00
N LEU A 47 1.45 -0.29 12.08
CA LEU A 47 1.82 0.05 13.44
C LEU A 47 1.84 -1.21 14.33
N GLU A 48 2.76 -1.28 15.27
CA GLU A 48 2.74 -2.25 16.38
C GLU A 48 1.71 -1.87 17.46
N LYS A 49 1.49 -2.76 18.44
CA LYS A 49 0.54 -2.54 19.55
C LYS A 49 0.81 -1.26 20.34
N ASN A 50 2.09 -0.91 20.49
CA ASN A 50 2.55 0.27 21.20
C ASN A 50 2.43 1.56 20.37
N GLY A 51 2.05 1.46 19.08
CA GLY A 51 1.93 2.57 18.16
C GLY A 51 3.16 2.84 17.30
N ASP A 52 4.22 2.04 17.42
CA ASP A 52 5.44 2.22 16.64
C ASP A 52 5.22 1.88 15.17
N LEU A 53 5.71 2.74 14.28
CA LEU A 53 5.65 2.53 12.84
C LEU A 53 6.62 1.43 12.41
N VAL A 54 6.10 0.33 11.89
CA VAL A 54 6.90 -0.81 11.44
C VAL A 54 7.04 -0.91 9.93
N ALA A 55 6.07 -0.39 9.17
CA ALA A 55 6.17 -0.29 7.72
C ALA A 55 5.23 0.78 7.17
N PHE A 56 5.47 1.20 5.94
CA PHE A 56 4.48 1.95 5.18
C PHE A 56 4.47 1.55 3.71
N PHE A 57 3.32 1.75 3.07
CA PHE A 57 3.07 1.45 1.67
C PHE A 57 2.42 2.66 1.00
N HIS A 58 2.98 3.05 -0.15
CA HIS A 58 2.41 4.05 -1.04
C HIS A 58 1.88 3.36 -2.31
N PRO A 59 0.68 3.74 -2.78
CA PRO A 59 0.11 3.21 -4.03
C PRO A 59 0.93 3.48 -5.29
N ASN A 60 1.95 4.35 -5.24
CA ASN A 60 2.86 4.60 -6.36
C ASN A 60 3.96 3.51 -6.49
N GLY A 61 3.98 2.52 -5.60
CA GLY A 61 4.98 1.44 -5.59
C GLY A 61 6.12 1.64 -4.59
N HIS A 62 6.18 2.77 -3.89
CA HIS A 62 7.14 2.95 -2.81
C HIS A 62 6.64 2.27 -1.52
N ALA A 63 7.47 1.43 -0.91
CA ALA A 63 7.19 0.82 0.39
C ALA A 63 8.48 0.68 1.19
N GLU A 64 8.39 0.80 2.51
CA GLU A 64 9.54 0.69 3.42
C GLU A 64 9.16 -0.15 4.63
N CYS A 65 10.05 -1.07 5.01
CA CYS A 65 9.92 -1.87 6.22
C CYS A 65 10.99 -1.45 7.22
N ARG A 66 10.56 -0.94 8.37
CA ARG A 66 11.41 -0.38 9.43
C ARG A 66 11.71 -1.37 10.55
N ASN A 67 10.89 -2.41 10.69
CA ASN A 67 11.03 -3.39 11.75
C ASN A 67 11.15 -4.81 11.17
N ALA A 68 12.17 -5.54 11.62
CA ALA A 68 12.40 -6.94 11.23
C ALA A 68 11.23 -7.86 11.61
N SER A 69 10.47 -7.54 12.67
CA SER A 69 9.29 -8.29 13.12
C SER A 69 8.21 -8.39 12.03
N PHE A 70 8.11 -7.37 11.18
CA PHE A 70 7.13 -7.29 10.11
C PHE A 70 7.69 -7.74 8.76
N ARG A 71 8.99 -8.03 8.65
CA ARG A 71 9.67 -8.24 7.36
C ARG A 71 9.07 -9.37 6.53
N VAL A 72 8.75 -10.50 7.16
CA VAL A 72 8.15 -11.66 6.46
C VAL A 72 6.76 -11.33 5.92
N ILE A 73 5.95 -10.57 6.66
CA ILE A 73 4.63 -10.13 6.21
C ILE A 73 4.78 -9.09 5.10
N PHE A 74 5.70 -8.15 5.26
CA PHE A 74 6.03 -7.12 4.28
C PHE A 74 6.42 -7.73 2.93
N ASP A 75 7.35 -8.69 2.91
CA ASP A 75 7.83 -9.30 1.66
C ASP A 75 6.70 -10.05 0.93
N LYS A 76 5.76 -10.66 1.67
CA LYS A 76 4.56 -11.31 1.09
C LYS A 76 3.60 -10.29 0.52
N MET A 77 3.29 -9.24 1.29
CA MET A 77 2.42 -8.15 0.83
C MET A 77 2.98 -7.50 -0.44
N GLN A 78 4.29 -7.25 -0.49
CA GLN A 78 4.92 -6.61 -1.64
C GLN A 78 4.72 -7.43 -2.92
N ARG A 79 4.84 -8.76 -2.85
CA ARG A 79 4.57 -9.64 -4.00
C ARG A 79 3.12 -9.54 -4.47
N ASP A 80 2.16 -9.66 -3.56
CA ASP A 80 0.73 -9.57 -3.90
C ASP A 80 0.38 -8.22 -4.53
N ILE A 81 0.93 -7.12 -3.99
CA ILE A 81 0.71 -5.76 -4.49
C ILE A 81 1.32 -5.58 -5.89
N GLU A 82 2.51 -6.13 -6.13
CA GLU A 82 3.18 -6.09 -7.43
C GLU A 82 2.47 -6.95 -8.48
N GLU A 83 2.01 -8.14 -8.10
CA GLU A 83 1.22 -9.03 -8.94
C GLU A 83 -0.09 -8.36 -9.38
N ALA A 84 -0.86 -7.82 -8.43
CA ALA A 84 -2.09 -7.08 -8.73
C ALA A 84 -1.84 -5.85 -9.63
N ALA A 85 -0.69 -5.18 -9.46
CA ALA A 85 -0.32 -4.06 -10.31
C ALA A 85 0.02 -4.50 -11.75
N SER A 86 0.70 -5.65 -11.89
CA SER A 86 1.04 -6.25 -13.18
C SER A 86 -0.20 -6.74 -13.91
N GLU A 87 -1.09 -7.47 -13.24
CA GLU A 87 -2.36 -7.94 -13.84
C GLU A 87 -3.22 -6.76 -14.31
N ALA A 88 -3.27 -5.67 -13.53
CA ALA A 88 -4.00 -4.47 -13.92
C ALA A 88 -3.36 -3.76 -15.13
N LEU A 89 -2.05 -3.89 -15.34
CA LEU A 89 -1.37 -3.38 -16.53
C LEU A 89 -1.69 -4.25 -17.75
N ASP A 90 -1.53 -5.56 -17.62
CA ASP A 90 -1.82 -6.53 -18.69
C ASP A 90 -3.26 -6.41 -19.19
N ASN A 91 -4.22 -6.27 -18.28
CA ASN A 91 -5.64 -6.10 -18.61
C ASN A 91 -5.91 -4.76 -19.31
N PHE A 92 -5.18 -3.70 -18.94
CA PHE A 92 -5.28 -2.41 -19.62
C PHE A 92 -4.69 -2.46 -21.04
N GLU A 93 -3.58 -3.18 -21.24
CA GLU A 93 -2.94 -3.33 -22.54
C GLU A 93 -3.71 -4.25 -23.48
N LYS A 94 -4.33 -5.32 -22.98
CA LYS A 94 -5.16 -6.24 -23.78
C LYS A 94 -6.55 -5.69 -24.12
N GLY A 95 -7.05 -4.74 -23.33
CA GLY A 95 -8.35 -4.08 -23.54
C GLY A 95 -8.30 -2.86 -24.47
N ARG A 96 -7.14 -2.59 -25.07
CA ARG A 96 -6.86 -1.45 -25.95
C ARG A 96 -6.63 -1.92 -27.38
#